data_AF-W7U0J5-F1
#
_entry.id   AF-W7U0J5-F1
#
_cell.length_a   1.000
_cell.length_b   1.000
_cell.length_c   1.000
_cell.angle_alpha   90.00
_cell.angle_beta   90.00
_cell.angle_gamma   90.00
#
_symmetry.space_group_name_H-M   'P 1'
#
loop_
_entity.id
_entity.type
_entity.pdbx_description
1 polymer ?
#
loop_
_entity_poly.entity_id
_entity_poly.type
_entity_poly.pdbx_seq_one_letter_code
_entity_poly.pdbx_strand_id
1 'polypeptide(L)'
;MDPYAAGMQGGGYYMPQEDTSPLALEEKDGLRMSWGVWPSSRIEVTRIVVPVAGLYTPLRRIETMPAPLEYDPIRCNGCGGVLNPYCSVDFRSKVWTCPFCMNRNHFPPHYAENISEQNLPVELFQQYTTVEYELQRNGG
;
A
#
# COMPACT_ATOMS: atom_id res chain seq x y z
N MET A 1 -26.55 -1.78 1.65
CA MET A 1 -26.38 -0.45 1.04
C MET A 1 -25.14 -0.54 0.21
N ASP A 2 -25.28 -0.41 -1.10
CA ASP A 2 -24.15 -0.48 -2.03
C ASP A 2 -23.21 0.72 -1.78
N PRO A 3 -21.97 0.51 -1.31
CA PRO A 3 -21.02 1.59 -1.08
C PRO A 3 -20.52 2.24 -2.39
N TYR A 4 -20.94 1.73 -3.55
CA TYR A 4 -20.63 2.26 -4.88
C TYR A 4 -21.83 2.90 -5.59
N ALA A 5 -22.97 3.04 -4.91
CA ALA A 5 -24.13 3.74 -5.48
C ALA A 5 -23.83 5.24 -5.61
N ALA A 6 -23.51 5.68 -6.83
CA ALA A 6 -23.39 7.09 -7.18
C ALA A 6 -24.75 7.80 -6.97
N GLY A 7 -24.86 8.61 -5.92
CA GLY A 7 -26.03 9.44 -5.64
C GLY A 7 -25.96 10.79 -6.38
N MET A 8 -26.92 11.05 -7.27
CA MET A 8 -27.09 12.36 -7.91
C MET A 8 -27.90 13.31 -7.02
N GLN A 9 -27.26 14.31 -6.41
CA GLN A 9 -27.95 15.52 -5.94
C GLN A 9 -27.12 16.74 -6.34
N GLY A 10 -27.66 17.55 -7.26
CA GLY A 10 -27.13 18.87 -7.57
C GLY A 10 -25.75 18.90 -8.26
N GLY A 11 -25.71 18.54 -9.54
CA GLY A 11 -24.71 19.08 -10.50
C GLY A 11 -23.24 18.71 -10.33
N GLY A 12 -22.87 17.73 -9.51
CA GLY A 12 -21.48 17.26 -9.40
C GLY A 12 -21.40 15.79 -9.01
N TYR A 13 -20.40 15.08 -9.53
CA TYR A 13 -20.03 13.76 -9.04
C TYR A 13 -19.40 13.92 -7.65
N TYR A 14 -20.13 13.56 -6.60
CA TYR A 14 -19.55 13.48 -5.26
C TYR A 14 -18.80 12.15 -5.16
N MET A 15 -17.49 12.17 -5.41
CA MET A 15 -16.62 11.08 -4.96
C MET A 15 -16.56 11.17 -3.43
N PRO A 16 -16.84 10.10 -2.66
CA PRO A 16 -16.52 10.08 -1.23
C PRO A 16 -15.03 10.36 -1.09
N GLN A 17 -14.66 11.48 -0.49
CA GLN A 17 -13.25 11.78 -0.24
C GLN A 17 -12.77 10.84 0.87
N GLU A 18 -11.76 10.02 0.58
CA GLU A 18 -11.07 9.21 1.59
C GLU A 18 -10.55 10.15 2.68
N ASP A 19 -10.82 9.83 3.95
CA ASP A 19 -10.37 10.66 5.07
C ASP A 19 -8.85 10.58 5.18
N THR A 20 -8.19 11.65 4.75
CA THR A 20 -6.73 11.80 4.76
C THR A 20 -6.25 12.59 5.98
N SER A 21 -7.11 12.75 7.00
CA SER A 21 -6.71 13.38 8.24
C SER A 21 -5.57 12.60 8.91
N PRO A 22 -4.69 13.28 9.69
CA PRO A 22 -3.57 12.62 10.35
C PRO A 22 -3.98 11.45 11.27
N LEU A 23 -5.16 11.55 11.90
CA LEU A 23 -5.69 10.50 12.78
C LEU A 23 -6.16 9.28 11.97
N ALA A 24 -6.89 9.50 10.87
CA ALA A 24 -7.36 8.41 10.01
C ALA A 24 -6.18 7.63 9.42
N LEU A 25 -5.13 8.32 8.95
CA LEU A 25 -3.92 7.67 8.43
C LEU A 25 -3.17 6.88 9.52
N GLU A 26 -3.09 7.43 10.73
CA GLU A 26 -2.46 6.73 11.84
C GLU A 26 -3.27 5.52 12.32
N GLU A 27 -4.60 5.57 12.26
CA GLU A 27 -5.46 4.43 12.54
C GLU A 27 -5.31 3.33 11.48
N LYS A 28 -5.16 3.72 10.21
CA LYS A 28 -4.98 2.79 9.09
C LYS A 28 -3.62 2.10 9.08
N ASP A 29 -2.53 2.85 9.28
CA ASP A 29 -1.16 2.37 9.04
C ASP A 29 -0.25 2.40 10.29
N GLY A 30 -0.72 2.94 11.41
CA GLY A 30 0.12 3.14 12.60
C GLY A 30 1.25 4.14 12.41
N LEU A 31 1.15 5.00 11.39
CA LEU A 31 2.14 6.00 11.03
C LEU A 31 1.55 7.41 11.16
N ARG A 32 2.22 8.27 11.91
CA ARG A 32 1.93 9.72 11.96
C ARG A 32 3.12 10.51 11.44
N MET A 33 2.92 11.27 10.37
CA MET A 33 3.95 12.11 9.78
C MET A 33 3.89 13.55 10.31
N SER A 34 5.05 14.21 10.44
CA SER A 34 5.12 15.66 10.72
C SER A 34 4.56 16.51 9.58
N TRP A 35 4.64 15.99 8.35
CA TRP A 35 4.12 16.61 7.14
C TRP A 35 3.34 15.58 6.31
N GLY A 36 2.08 15.88 5.98
CA GLY A 36 1.28 15.06 5.06
C GLY A 36 1.65 15.26 3.58
N VAL A 37 2.33 16.38 3.26
CA VAL A 37 2.83 16.69 1.92
C VAL A 37 4.30 17.09 2.06
N TRP A 38 5.16 16.44 1.29
CA TRP A 38 6.59 16.67 1.37
C TRP A 38 7.02 17.88 0.54
N PRO A 39 8.07 18.61 0.97
CA PRO A 39 8.72 19.60 0.13
C PRO A 39 9.24 18.93 -1.16
N SER A 40 8.98 19.56 -2.30
CA SER A 40 9.24 19.00 -3.63
C SER A 40 10.63 19.36 -4.17
N SER A 41 11.31 20.32 -3.54
CA SER A 41 12.63 20.79 -3.94
C SER A 41 13.62 20.84 -2.78
N ARG A 42 14.91 20.75 -3.10
CA ARG A 42 15.99 20.88 -2.10
C ARG A 42 15.95 22.22 -1.36
N ILE A 43 15.51 23.29 -2.02
CA ILE A 43 15.39 24.62 -1.41
C ILE A 43 14.23 24.67 -0.41
N GLU A 44 13.11 24.00 -0.70
CA GLU A 44 12.00 23.88 0.24
C GLU A 44 12.41 23.05 1.46
N VAL A 45 13.16 21.97 1.24
CA VAL A 45 13.69 21.11 2.33
C VAL A 45 14.61 21.91 3.27
N THR A 46 15.42 22.85 2.79
CA THR A 46 16.28 23.66 3.67
C THR A 46 15.51 24.72 4.46
N ARG A 47 14.25 24.98 4.11
CA ARG A 47 13.40 26.00 4.74
C ARG A 47 12.44 25.44 5.79
N ILE A 48 12.21 24.12 5.82
CA ILE A 48 11.36 23.51 6.84
C ILE A 48 12.09 23.48 8.20
N VAL A 49 11.43 23.99 9.24
CA VAL A 49 11.97 24.02 10.61
C VAL A 49 11.80 22.67 11.29
N VAL A 50 10.64 22.03 11.07
CA VAL A 50 10.35 20.68 11.55
C VAL A 50 10.78 19.69 10.46
N PRO A 51 11.63 18.69 10.76
CA PRO A 51 12.07 17.72 9.75
C PRO A 51 10.90 16.87 9.24
N VAL A 52 11.03 16.33 8.03
CA VAL A 52 10.17 15.24 7.54
C VAL A 52 10.47 14.00 8.37
N ALA A 53 9.56 13.65 9.27
CA ALA A 53 9.71 12.57 10.23
C ALA A 53 8.38 11.86 10.45
N GLY A 54 8.44 10.59 10.85
CA GLY A 54 7.28 9.78 11.17
C GLY A 54 7.41 9.14 12.55
N LEU A 55 6.31 9.09 13.30
CA LEU A 55 6.16 8.21 14.45
C LEU A 55 5.43 6.96 13.98
N TYR A 56 6.13 5.83 14.02
CA TYR A 56 5.62 4.55 13.54
C TYR A 56 5.45 3.59 14.71
N THR A 57 4.30 2.91 14.76
CA THR A 57 4.00 1.84 15.72
C THR A 57 3.85 0.52 14.95
N PRO A 58 4.93 -0.27 14.79
CA PRO A 58 4.93 -1.44 13.91
C PRO A 58 3.87 -2.48 14.26
N LEU A 59 3.62 -2.70 15.55
CA LEU A 59 2.65 -3.68 16.06
C LEU A 59 1.36 -2.99 16.54
N ARG A 60 0.92 -1.93 15.84
CA ARG A 60 -0.35 -1.28 16.15
C ARG A 60 -1.48 -2.27 15.87
N ARG A 61 -2.41 -2.39 16.82
CA ARG A 61 -3.65 -3.13 16.59
C ARG A 61 -4.54 -2.32 15.63
N ILE A 62 -4.63 -2.78 14.39
CA ILE A 62 -5.46 -2.17 13.33
C ILE A 62 -6.69 -3.08 13.15
N GLU A 63 -7.89 -2.56 13.42
CA GLU A 63 -9.12 -3.37 13.40
C GLU A 63 -9.53 -3.82 11.99
N THR A 64 -9.14 -3.07 10.96
CA THR A 64 -9.45 -3.34 9.55
C THR A 64 -8.40 -4.20 8.86
N MET A 65 -7.30 -4.54 9.54
CA MET A 65 -6.22 -5.34 8.96
C MET A 65 -6.69 -6.77 8.68
N PRO A 66 -6.34 -7.36 7.53
CA PRO A 66 -6.66 -8.76 7.25
C PRO A 66 -5.97 -9.70 8.24
N ALA A 67 -6.44 -10.95 8.30
CA ALA A 67 -5.70 -12.00 8.98
C ALA A 67 -4.27 -12.11 8.39
N PRO A 68 -3.28 -12.55 9.18
CA PRO A 68 -1.92 -12.75 8.69
C PRO A 68 -1.90 -13.59 7.42
N LEU A 69 -1.10 -13.14 6.44
CA LEU A 69 -0.98 -13.80 5.15
C LEU A 69 -0.11 -15.05 5.32
N GLU A 70 -0.68 -16.23 5.08
CA GLU A 70 -0.04 -17.55 5.29
C GLU A 70 0.97 -17.95 4.17
N TYR A 71 1.68 -16.97 3.62
CA TYR A 71 2.65 -17.17 2.55
C TYR A 71 3.78 -16.14 2.64
N ASP A 72 4.90 -16.45 1.98
CA ASP A 72 6.06 -15.56 2.01
C ASP A 72 5.84 -14.29 1.17
N PRO A 73 6.34 -13.13 1.63
CA PRO A 73 6.22 -11.87 0.89
C PRO A 73 7.00 -11.93 -0.44
N ILE A 74 6.37 -11.46 -1.51
CA ILE A 74 7.02 -11.31 -2.82
C ILE A 74 7.95 -10.10 -2.78
N ARG A 75 9.24 -10.34 -3.01
CA ARG A 75 10.29 -9.32 -2.95
C ARG A 75 10.74 -8.91 -4.35
N CYS A 76 11.12 -7.64 -4.49
CA CYS A 76 11.75 -7.11 -5.68
C CYS A 76 13.18 -7.66 -5.83
N ASN A 77 13.52 -8.14 -7.03
CA ASN A 77 14.86 -8.68 -7.33
C ASN A 77 15.98 -7.62 -7.30
N GLY A 78 15.63 -6.34 -7.45
CA GLY A 78 16.60 -5.24 -7.47
C GLY A 78 16.91 -4.68 -6.09
N CYS A 79 15.87 -4.26 -5.34
CA CYS A 79 16.04 -3.53 -4.08
C CYS A 79 15.53 -4.27 -2.83
N GLY A 80 14.94 -5.47 -2.99
CA GLY A 80 14.38 -6.23 -1.87
C GLY A 80 13.05 -5.70 -1.31
N GLY A 81 12.52 -4.61 -1.86
CA GLY A 81 11.21 -4.06 -1.48
C GLY A 81 10.08 -5.06 -1.71
N VAL A 82 9.08 -5.05 -0.84
CA VAL A 82 7.96 -6.01 -0.88
C VAL A 82 6.85 -5.50 -1.80
N LEU A 83 6.19 -6.42 -2.51
CA LEU A 83 4.98 -6.15 -3.28
C LEU A 83 3.93 -5.45 -2.40
N ASN A 84 3.33 -4.38 -2.90
CA ASN A 84 2.40 -3.54 -2.15
C ASN A 84 1.42 -2.84 -3.10
N PRO A 85 0.35 -2.18 -2.60
CA PRO A 85 -0.69 -1.58 -3.44
C PRO A 85 -0.21 -0.49 -4.41
N TYR A 86 0.98 0.08 -4.19
CA TYR A 86 1.55 1.10 -5.07
C TYR A 86 2.36 0.52 -6.24
N CYS A 87 2.46 -0.80 -6.34
CA CYS A 87 3.10 -1.47 -7.46
C CYS A 87 2.18 -1.43 -8.70
N SER A 88 2.75 -1.07 -9.86
CA SER A 88 2.02 -1.20 -11.13
C SER A 88 2.07 -2.65 -11.61
N VAL A 89 0.91 -3.27 -11.79
CA VAL A 89 0.78 -4.68 -12.17
C VAL A 89 0.26 -4.83 -13.60
N ASP A 90 0.96 -5.63 -14.40
CA ASP A 90 0.52 -6.09 -15.71
C ASP A 90 0.06 -7.55 -15.60
N PHE A 91 -1.26 -7.75 -15.57
CA PHE A 91 -1.89 -9.06 -15.45
C PHE A 91 -1.72 -9.94 -16.70
N ARG A 92 -1.43 -9.35 -17.86
CA ARG A 92 -1.23 -10.08 -19.11
C ARG A 92 0.16 -10.68 -19.17
N SER A 93 1.18 -9.86 -18.89
CA SER A 93 2.57 -10.32 -18.88
C SER A 93 3.00 -10.94 -17.55
N LYS A 94 2.15 -10.86 -16.51
CA LYS A 94 2.42 -11.36 -15.16
C LYS A 94 3.69 -10.74 -14.57
N VAL A 95 3.81 -9.43 -14.74
CA VAL A 95 4.95 -8.62 -14.28
C VAL A 95 4.42 -7.48 -13.41
N TRP A 96 5.20 -7.10 -12.39
CA TRP A 96 4.95 -5.92 -11.59
C TRP A 96 6.16 -5.00 -11.56
N THR A 97 5.91 -3.71 -11.43
CA THR A 97 6.95 -2.67 -11.37
C THR A 97 7.06 -2.16 -9.93
N CYS A 98 8.26 -2.27 -9.36
CA CYS A 98 8.53 -1.83 -8.01
C CYS A 98 8.51 -0.29 -7.92
N PRO A 99 7.74 0.33 -7.01
CA PRO A 99 7.64 1.78 -6.90
C PRO A 99 8.93 2.43 -6.36
N PHE A 100 9.81 1.66 -5.73
CA PHE A 100 11.05 2.17 -5.13
C PHE A 100 12.20 2.28 -6.12
N CYS A 101 12.43 1.24 -6.93
CA CYS A 101 13.57 1.17 -7.86
C CYS A 101 13.17 1.12 -9.33
N MET A 102 11.87 1.13 -9.64
CA MET A 102 11.31 1.00 -10.99
C MET A 102 11.69 -0.29 -11.73
N ASN A 103 12.28 -1.28 -11.03
CA ASN A 103 12.60 -2.57 -11.62
C ASN A 103 11.32 -3.36 -11.94
N ARG A 104 11.31 -4.03 -13.09
CA ARG A 104 10.24 -4.95 -13.50
C ARG A 104 10.56 -6.35 -12.97
N ASN A 105 9.61 -6.97 -12.28
CA ASN A 105 9.77 -8.27 -11.64
C ASN A 105 8.67 -9.21 -12.13
N HIS A 106 9.00 -10.46 -12.43
CA HIS A 106 8.02 -11.49 -12.73
C HIS A 106 7.38 -11.99 -11.43
N PHE A 107 6.08 -12.30 -11.47
CA PHE A 107 5.46 -13.02 -10.37
C PHE A 107 6.02 -14.46 -10.27
N PRO A 108 6.13 -15.02 -9.05
CA PRO A 108 6.36 -16.46 -8.88
C PRO A 108 5.27 -17.29 -9.58
N PRO A 109 5.57 -18.52 -10.05
CA PRO A 109 4.63 -19.33 -10.83
C PRO A 109 3.25 -19.53 -10.16
N HIS A 110 3.23 -19.91 -8.87
CA HIS A 110 2.00 -20.12 -8.10
C HIS A 110 1.12 -18.87 -8.00
N TYR A 111 1.74 -17.69 -8.08
CA TYR A 111 1.05 -16.41 -8.00
C TYR A 111 0.57 -15.97 -9.39
N ALA A 112 1.41 -16.17 -10.41
CA ALA A 112 1.10 -15.83 -11.81
C ALA A 112 -0.13 -16.58 -12.35
N GLU A 113 -0.34 -17.82 -11.91
CA GLU A 113 -1.49 -18.66 -12.30
C GLU A 113 -2.82 -18.09 -11.81
N ASN A 114 -2.84 -17.52 -10.60
CA ASN A 114 -4.09 -17.13 -9.92
C ASN A 114 -4.40 -15.63 -10.02
N ILE A 115 -3.39 -14.79 -10.23
CA ILE A 115 -3.57 -13.33 -10.23
C ILE A 115 -4.36 -12.85 -11.46
N SER A 116 -5.44 -12.10 -11.23
CA SER A 116 -6.21 -11.41 -12.26
C SER A 116 -6.79 -10.11 -11.71
N GLU A 117 -7.40 -9.29 -12.57
CA GLU A 117 -8.10 -8.08 -12.13
C GLU A 117 -9.25 -8.38 -11.15
N GLN A 118 -9.86 -9.57 -11.26
CA GLN A 118 -10.95 -10.03 -10.40
C GLN A 118 -10.46 -10.83 -9.19
N ASN A 119 -9.25 -11.38 -9.26
CA ASN A 119 -8.64 -12.16 -8.20
C ASN A 119 -7.32 -11.52 -7.79
N LEU A 120 -7.45 -10.40 -7.11
CA LEU A 120 -6.33 -9.66 -6.57
C LEU A 120 -5.92 -10.25 -5.20
N PRO A 121 -4.62 -10.46 -5.00
CA PRO A 121 -4.05 -10.83 -3.71
C PRO A 121 -4.18 -9.66 -2.73
N VAL A 122 -4.22 -9.98 -1.43
CA VAL A 122 -4.66 -9.04 -0.39
C VAL A 122 -3.74 -7.82 -0.29
N GLU A 123 -2.43 -8.02 -0.42
CA GLU A 123 -1.38 -7.02 -0.41
C GLU A 123 -1.41 -6.04 -1.60
N LEU A 124 -2.30 -6.24 -2.58
CA LEU A 124 -2.51 -5.30 -3.68
C LEU A 124 -3.78 -4.45 -3.54
N PHE A 125 -4.63 -4.72 -2.54
CA PHE A 125 -5.80 -3.85 -2.31
C PHE A 125 -5.38 -2.53 -1.66
N GLN A 126 -5.86 -1.41 -2.20
CA GLN A 126 -5.55 -0.05 -1.69
C GLN A 126 -6.00 0.20 -0.24
N GLN A 127 -6.94 -0.61 0.25
CA GLN A 127 -7.41 -0.57 1.64
C GLN A 127 -6.42 -1.24 2.61
N TYR A 128 -5.50 -2.08 2.12
CA TYR A 128 -4.53 -2.85 2.91
C TYR A 128 -3.10 -2.41 2.58
N THR A 129 -2.78 -1.18 2.96
CA THR A 129 -1.42 -0.61 2.89
C THR A 129 -0.49 -1.15 3.99
N THR A 130 -1.07 -1.72 5.04
CA THR A 130 -0.39 -2.41 6.13
C THR A 130 -0.94 -3.83 6.25
N VAL A 131 -0.05 -4.83 6.22
CA VAL A 131 -0.38 -6.27 6.35
C VAL A 131 0.71 -6.99 7.14
N GLU A 132 0.36 -8.13 7.72
CA GLU A 132 1.30 -9.03 8.39
C GLU A 132 1.43 -10.33 7.60
N TYR A 133 2.65 -10.88 7.56
CA TYR A 133 2.94 -12.17 6.95
C TYR A 133 3.28 -13.19 8.02
N GLU A 134 2.63 -14.34 7.98
CA GLU A 134 3.07 -15.51 8.75
C GLU A 134 4.10 -16.26 7.92
N LEU A 135 5.38 -15.97 8.21
CA LEU A 135 6.48 -16.61 7.51
C LEU A 135 6.49 -18.11 7.83
N GLN A 136 6.45 -18.93 6.79
CA GLN A 136 6.70 -20.35 6.96
C GLN A 136 8.17 -20.48 7.33
N ARG A 137 8.45 -20.76 8.60
CA ARG A 137 9.80 -21.10 9.07
C ARG A 137 10.24 -22.36 8.34
N ASN A 138 10.87 -22.20 7.18
CA ASN A 138 11.74 -23.23 6.65
C ASN A 138 12.85 -23.38 7.68
N GLY A 139 12.74 -24.43 8.50
CA GLY A 139 13.70 -24.73 9.54
C GLY A 139 15.11 -24.71 8.97
N GLY A 140 15.91 -23.75 9.43
CA GLY A 140 17.36 -23.86 9.42
C GLY A 140 17.82 -24.67 10.61
#